data_AF-K9KCN4-F1
#
_entry.id   AF-K9KCN4-F1
#
_cell.length_a   1.000
_cell.length_b   1.000
_cell.length_c   1.000
_cell.angle_alpha   90.00
_cell.angle_beta   90.00
_cell.angle_gamma   90.00
#
_symmetry.space_group_name_H-M   'P 1'
#
loop_
_entity.id
_entity.type
_entity.pdbx_description
1 polymer ?
#
loop_
_entity_poly.entity_id
_entity_poly.type
_entity_poly.pdbx_seq_one_letter_code
_entity_poly.pdbx_strand_id
1 'polypeptide(L)'
;EHQLILSVDPWRIRQILIELHGMTSERQFWTVSNKWEVPSVYSGVILGIKDSLTRNLVYILMAKGLHCSTVKDFSHAKQLFAACLELVTEFSPKLRQVMLNEMLLLDIHTHEAGTGQSGERPPSDLISRVRGYLEMRLPDIPLRQVIAEECVAFLLNWRENEYLTLQVPAFLLQSNPYVKLGQLLAATCKELPGPKESRRTAKDLWEVVVQICSVSSQHKRGSDGRVSLIKQRESTLGIMYRSELLSFIKKLREPLVLTIILSLFVKLHNV
;
A
#
# COMPACT_ATOMS: atom_id res chain seq x y z
N GLU A 1 13.11 22.95 -19.58
CA GLU A 1 12.24 21.75 -19.44
C GLU A 1 13.05 20.43 -19.46
N HIS A 2 13.89 20.12 -20.46
CA HIS A 2 14.65 18.85 -20.48
C HIS A 2 15.52 18.61 -19.23
N GLN A 3 16.22 19.64 -18.74
CA GLN A 3 17.01 19.57 -17.50
C GLN A 3 16.16 19.26 -16.25
N LEU A 4 14.89 19.69 -16.22
CA LEU A 4 13.96 19.37 -15.14
C LEU A 4 13.59 17.88 -15.15
N ILE A 5 13.50 17.28 -16.33
CA ILE A 5 13.19 15.86 -16.48
C ILE A 5 14.34 15.01 -15.95
N LEU A 6 15.58 15.35 -16.30
CA LEU A 6 16.78 14.62 -15.91
C LEU A 6 17.21 14.86 -14.45
N SER A 7 16.88 16.01 -13.86
CA SER A 7 17.28 16.33 -12.49
C SER A 7 16.56 15.46 -11.47
N VAL A 8 17.31 14.95 -10.50
CA VAL A 8 16.82 14.15 -9.36
C VAL A 8 17.07 14.85 -8.02
N ASP A 9 18.02 15.78 -7.96
CA ASP A 9 18.27 16.62 -6.79
C ASP A 9 17.09 17.59 -6.54
N PRO A 10 16.43 17.53 -5.35
CA PRO A 10 15.33 18.42 -4.98
C PRO A 10 15.70 19.90 -5.08
N TRP A 11 16.93 20.27 -4.70
CA TRP A 11 17.38 21.66 -4.75
C TRP A 11 17.47 22.15 -6.18
N ARG A 12 18.10 21.38 -7.08
CA ARG A 12 18.20 21.71 -8.49
C ARG A 12 16.83 21.76 -9.17
N ILE A 13 15.91 20.85 -8.82
CA ILE A 13 14.51 20.87 -9.30
C ILE A 13 13.83 22.18 -8.93
N ARG A 14 13.97 22.61 -7.68
CA ARG A 14 13.39 23.88 -7.19
C ARG A 14 13.94 25.08 -7.95
N GLN A 15 15.25 25.17 -8.16
CA GLN A 15 15.87 26.27 -8.91
C GLN A 15 15.34 26.36 -10.35
N ILE A 16 15.32 25.22 -11.05
CA ILE A 16 14.82 25.18 -12.44
C ILE A 16 13.34 25.60 -12.49
N LEU A 17 12.52 25.18 -11.53
CA LEU A 17 11.12 25.59 -11.49
C LEU A 17 10.94 27.09 -11.22
N ILE A 18 11.73 27.67 -10.32
CA ILE A 18 11.70 29.12 -10.04
C ILE A 18 12.08 29.90 -11.31
N GLU A 19 13.17 29.52 -11.98
CA GLU A 19 13.60 30.14 -13.24
C GLU A 19 12.51 30.07 -14.31
N LEU A 20 11.89 28.88 -14.49
CA LEU A 20 10.84 28.68 -15.49
C LEU A 20 9.59 29.54 -15.21
N HIS A 21 9.18 29.70 -13.95
CA HIS A 21 8.07 30.58 -13.59
C HIS A 21 8.43 32.06 -13.72
N GLY A 22 9.70 32.43 -13.52
CA GLY A 22 10.17 33.79 -13.77
C GLY A 22 10.18 34.18 -15.25
N MET A 23 10.40 33.19 -16.14
CA MET A 23 10.46 33.41 -17.59
C MET A 23 9.12 33.25 -18.31
N THR A 24 8.14 32.57 -17.72
CA THR A 24 6.84 32.30 -18.36
C THR A 24 5.69 32.50 -17.37
N SER A 25 4.67 33.25 -17.77
CA SER A 25 3.48 33.45 -16.95
C SER A 25 2.57 32.22 -16.97
N GLU A 26 2.25 31.70 -15.78
CA GLU A 26 1.14 30.78 -15.47
C GLU A 26 1.13 29.40 -16.16
N ARG A 27 2.21 28.99 -16.84
CA ARG A 27 2.26 27.65 -17.45
C ARG A 27 2.38 26.56 -16.39
N GLN A 28 1.64 25.48 -16.60
CA GLN A 28 1.64 24.30 -15.74
C GLN A 28 2.79 23.36 -16.13
N PHE A 29 3.86 23.32 -15.33
CA PHE A 29 5.08 22.54 -15.61
C PHE A 29 5.03 21.09 -15.11
N TRP A 30 4.01 20.73 -14.34
CA TRP A 30 3.80 19.38 -13.82
C TRP A 30 3.36 18.35 -14.88
N THR A 31 2.92 18.78 -16.07
CA THR A 31 2.49 17.90 -17.19
C THR A 31 3.59 17.59 -18.20
N VAL A 32 4.83 18.03 -17.96
CA VAL A 32 5.95 17.89 -18.92
C VAL A 32 6.37 16.44 -19.21
N SER A 33 5.91 15.46 -18.42
CA SER A 33 6.23 14.05 -18.60
C SER A 33 5.02 13.18 -18.30
N ASN A 34 4.58 12.40 -19.29
CA ASN A 34 3.52 11.42 -19.14
C ASN A 34 3.92 10.22 -18.26
N LYS A 35 5.20 10.11 -17.88
CA LYS A 35 5.71 9.05 -16.99
C LYS A 35 5.57 9.40 -15.51
N TRP A 36 5.23 10.65 -15.19
CA TRP A 36 5.12 11.14 -13.82
C TRP A 36 3.67 11.08 -13.39
N GLU A 37 3.25 9.90 -12.93
CA GLU A 37 1.88 9.68 -12.48
C GLU A 37 1.80 9.76 -10.96
N VAL A 38 1.09 10.78 -10.47
CA VAL A 38 0.66 10.84 -9.08
C VAL A 38 -0.70 10.15 -8.96
N PRO A 39 -0.91 9.26 -7.96
CA PRO A 39 -2.20 8.63 -7.72
C PRO A 39 -3.33 9.66 -7.66
N SER A 40 -4.43 9.38 -8.38
CA SER A 40 -5.60 10.27 -8.47
C SER A 40 -6.20 10.64 -7.10
N VAL A 41 -6.01 9.75 -6.12
CA VAL A 41 -6.36 9.90 -4.71
C VAL A 41 -5.72 11.14 -4.07
N TYR A 42 -4.55 11.58 -4.55
CA TYR A 42 -3.86 12.79 -4.06
C TYR A 42 -4.08 14.03 -4.91
N SER A 43 -4.55 13.86 -6.16
CA SER A 43 -4.72 14.96 -7.11
C SER A 43 -5.57 16.09 -6.54
N GLY A 44 -6.69 15.77 -5.87
CA GLY A 44 -7.57 16.79 -5.29
C GLY A 44 -6.89 17.65 -4.22
N VAL A 45 -5.98 17.07 -3.43
CA VAL A 45 -5.28 17.80 -2.36
C VAL A 45 -4.18 18.67 -2.93
N ILE A 46 -3.44 18.17 -3.92
CA ILE A 46 -2.35 18.91 -4.57
C ILE A 46 -2.90 20.05 -5.41
N LEU A 47 -3.98 19.81 -6.17
CA LEU A 47 -4.63 20.82 -7.00
C LEU A 47 -5.27 21.95 -6.19
N GLY A 48 -5.59 21.72 -4.92
CA GLY A 48 -6.10 22.74 -4.00
C GLY A 48 -5.08 23.81 -3.58
N ILE A 49 -3.79 23.64 -3.91
CA ILE A 49 -2.75 24.64 -3.63
C ILE A 49 -2.95 25.84 -4.56
N LYS A 50 -3.13 27.03 -3.96
CA LYS A 50 -3.35 28.30 -4.69
C LYS A 50 -2.10 28.78 -5.41
N ASP A 51 -0.95 28.74 -4.75
CA ASP A 51 0.32 29.16 -5.33
C ASP A 51 0.77 28.17 -6.41
N SER A 52 0.94 28.65 -7.64
CA SER A 52 1.24 27.81 -8.80
C SER A 52 2.63 27.18 -8.72
N LEU A 53 3.62 27.92 -8.20
CA LEU A 53 4.99 27.43 -8.02
C LEU A 53 5.03 26.30 -6.97
N THR A 54 4.44 26.52 -5.80
CA THR A 54 4.37 25.52 -4.72
C THR A 54 3.61 24.28 -5.20
N ARG A 55 2.49 24.46 -5.90
CA ARG A 55 1.74 23.34 -6.48
C ARG A 55 2.58 22.51 -7.44
N ASN A 56 3.27 23.16 -8.38
CA ASN A 56 4.15 22.49 -9.33
C ASN A 56 5.30 21.75 -8.62
N LEU A 57 5.92 22.40 -7.63
CA LEU A 57 7.03 21.83 -6.88
C LEU A 57 6.60 20.58 -6.09
N VAL A 58 5.50 20.66 -5.34
CA VAL A 58 4.95 19.52 -4.59
C VAL A 58 4.60 18.36 -5.54
N TYR A 59 3.93 18.65 -6.65
CA TYR A 59 3.58 17.60 -7.61
C TYR A 59 4.81 16.90 -8.18
N ILE A 60 5.81 17.68 -8.62
CA ILE A 60 7.02 17.12 -9.25
C ILE A 60 7.86 16.33 -8.25
N LEU A 61 8.04 16.83 -7.03
CA LEU A 61 8.77 16.11 -5.98
C LEU A 61 8.08 14.79 -5.63
N MET A 62 6.75 14.80 -5.46
CA MET A 62 5.98 13.59 -5.18
C MET A 62 6.05 12.60 -6.34
N ALA A 63 5.82 13.05 -7.58
CA ALA A 63 5.82 12.18 -8.76
C ALA A 63 7.19 11.55 -9.00
N LYS A 64 8.27 12.33 -8.88
CA LYS A 64 9.64 11.80 -8.99
C LYS A 64 9.97 10.86 -7.83
N GLY A 65 9.58 11.17 -6.60
CA GLY A 65 9.80 10.28 -5.45
C GLY A 65 9.09 8.93 -5.62
N LEU A 66 7.84 8.93 -6.10
CA LEU A 66 7.09 7.71 -6.43
C LEU A 66 7.74 6.93 -7.58
N HIS A 67 8.23 7.62 -8.60
CA HIS A 67 8.95 6.99 -9.71
C HIS A 67 10.25 6.35 -9.22
N CYS A 68 11.07 7.06 -8.45
CA CYS A 68 12.29 6.55 -7.81
C CYS A 68 12.01 5.32 -6.95
N SER A 69 10.95 5.35 -6.14
CA SER A 69 10.51 4.19 -5.35
C SER A 69 10.16 2.98 -6.22
N THR A 70 9.48 3.20 -7.35
CA THR A 70 9.12 2.14 -8.31
C THR A 70 10.34 1.50 -8.97
N VAL A 71 11.35 2.29 -9.32
CA VAL A 71 12.62 1.78 -9.89
C VAL A 71 13.62 1.33 -8.82
N LYS A 72 13.21 1.30 -7.55
CA LYS A 72 14.02 0.90 -6.38
C LYS A 72 15.22 1.81 -6.09
N ASP A 73 15.18 3.05 -6.54
CA ASP A 73 16.14 4.09 -6.15
C ASP A 73 15.67 4.78 -4.85
N PHE A 74 15.79 4.04 -3.75
CA PHE A 74 15.29 4.48 -2.45
C PHE A 74 16.08 5.68 -1.89
N SER A 75 17.35 5.80 -2.24
CA SER A 75 18.20 6.94 -1.85
C SER A 75 17.63 8.26 -2.31
N HIS A 76 17.35 8.39 -3.61
CA HIS A 76 16.81 9.62 -4.16
C HIS A 76 15.35 9.81 -3.80
N ALA A 77 14.55 8.75 -3.75
CA ALA A 77 13.16 8.82 -3.27
C ALA A 77 13.08 9.43 -1.87
N LYS A 78 13.99 9.03 -0.96
CA LYS A 78 14.03 9.55 0.41
C LYS A 78 14.35 11.04 0.46
N GLN A 79 15.32 11.49 -0.32
CA GLN A 79 15.67 12.91 -0.43
C GLN A 79 14.52 13.75 -0.99
N LEU A 80 13.88 13.27 -2.06
CA LEU A 80 12.73 13.93 -2.68
C LEU A 80 11.53 14.04 -1.74
N PHE A 81 11.20 12.96 -1.03
CA PHE A 81 10.11 12.97 -0.06
C PHE A 81 10.43 13.80 1.17
N ALA A 82 11.67 13.79 1.67
CA ALA A 82 12.08 14.64 2.78
C ALA A 82 11.96 16.14 2.41
N ALA A 83 12.49 16.54 1.25
CA ALA A 83 12.37 17.91 0.77
C ALA A 83 10.90 18.32 0.54
N CYS A 84 10.07 17.41 0.03
CA CYS A 84 8.64 17.65 -0.11
C CYS A 84 7.93 17.77 1.24
N LEU A 85 8.31 16.95 2.24
CA LEU A 85 7.76 16.99 3.59
C LEU A 85 8.10 18.31 4.29
N GLU A 86 9.34 18.75 4.20
CA GLU A 86 9.79 20.04 4.73
C GLU A 86 8.95 21.19 4.13
N LEU A 87 8.79 21.20 2.81
CA LEU A 87 7.98 22.19 2.10
C LEU A 87 6.52 22.22 2.58
N VAL A 88 5.85 21.07 2.68
CA VAL A 88 4.41 21.02 3.02
C VAL A 88 4.13 21.23 4.50
N THR A 89 5.14 21.05 5.37
CA THR A 89 4.99 21.22 6.82
C THR A 89 4.62 22.66 7.19
N GLU A 90 5.01 23.63 6.38
CA GLU A 90 4.75 25.05 6.62
C GLU A 90 3.29 25.47 6.38
N PHE A 91 2.57 24.78 5.48
CA PHE A 91 1.28 25.30 4.99
C PHE A 91 0.13 24.28 4.93
N SER A 92 0.37 22.97 5.00
CA SER A 92 -0.69 21.99 4.86
C SER A 92 -0.49 20.74 5.74
N PRO A 93 -1.18 20.65 6.90
CA PRO A 93 -1.12 19.44 7.73
C PRO A 93 -1.65 18.20 7.00
N LYS A 94 -2.57 18.39 6.05
CA LYS A 94 -3.11 17.32 5.22
C LYS A 94 -2.06 16.74 4.28
N LEU A 95 -1.33 17.58 3.54
CA LEU A 95 -0.24 17.12 2.68
C LEU A 95 0.95 16.59 3.50
N ARG A 96 1.23 17.21 4.65
CA ARG A 96 2.22 16.68 5.60
C ARG A 96 1.92 15.23 5.96
N GLN A 97 0.68 14.92 6.32
CA GLN A 97 0.31 13.53 6.64
C GLN A 97 0.39 12.61 5.42
N VAL A 98 0.00 13.07 4.23
CA VAL A 98 0.16 12.28 2.99
C VAL A 98 1.64 11.94 2.76
N MET A 99 2.54 12.91 2.90
CA MET A 99 3.98 12.69 2.76
C MET A 99 4.53 11.75 3.83
N LEU A 100 4.08 11.85 5.08
CA LEU A 100 4.48 10.92 6.14
C LEU A 100 4.06 9.47 5.82
N ASN A 101 2.86 9.28 5.24
CA ASN A 101 2.38 7.96 4.83
C ASN A 101 3.21 7.39 3.66
N GLU A 102 3.57 8.22 2.68
CA GLU A 102 4.44 7.80 1.57
C GLU A 102 5.88 7.51 2.02
N MET A 103 6.41 8.28 2.98
CA MET A 103 7.71 7.99 3.59
C MET A 103 7.69 6.70 4.40
N LEU A 104 6.59 6.40 5.12
CA LEU A 104 6.42 5.11 5.80
C LEU A 104 6.48 3.94 4.79
N LEU A 105 5.75 4.06 3.68
CA LEU A 105 5.78 3.07 2.60
C LEU A 105 7.19 2.89 2.03
N LEU A 106 7.90 4.00 1.80
CA LEU A 106 9.28 3.98 1.32
C LEU A 106 10.22 3.27 2.31
N ASP A 107 10.09 3.54 3.61
CA ASP A 107 10.90 2.89 4.65
C ASP A 107 10.64 1.38 4.69
N ILE A 108 9.37 0.94 4.57
CA ILE A 108 9.01 -0.48 4.45
C ILE A 108 9.69 -1.10 3.23
N HIS A 109 9.56 -0.49 2.05
CA HIS A 109 10.19 -1.01 0.83
C HIS A 109 11.71 -1.06 0.91
N THR A 110 12.33 -0.04 1.51
CA THR A 110 13.79 0.04 1.70
C THR A 110 14.25 -1.11 2.58
N HIS A 111 13.55 -1.35 3.69
CA HIS A 111 13.86 -2.46 4.60
C HIS A 111 13.66 -3.81 3.90
N GLU A 112 12.50 -4.03 3.28
CA GLU A 112 12.18 -5.29 2.60
C GLU A 112 13.08 -5.56 1.38
N ALA A 113 13.57 -4.54 0.69
CA ALA A 113 14.49 -4.70 -0.44
C ALA A 113 15.95 -4.87 -0.02
N GLY A 114 16.35 -4.33 1.14
CA GLY A 114 17.70 -4.41 1.68
C GLY A 114 17.83 -5.48 2.76
N THR A 115 18.00 -5.02 4.01
CA THR A 115 18.31 -5.82 5.22
C THR A 115 17.25 -6.87 5.56
N GLY A 116 16.01 -6.67 5.14
CA GLY A 116 14.93 -7.63 5.32
C GLY A 116 15.15 -8.95 4.56
N GLN A 117 15.89 -8.94 3.44
CA GLN A 117 16.23 -10.18 2.72
C GLN A 117 17.25 -11.04 3.49
N SER A 118 18.13 -10.41 4.26
CA SER A 118 19.06 -11.10 5.16
C SER A 118 18.40 -11.59 6.46
N GLY A 119 17.09 -11.34 6.65
CA GLY A 119 16.36 -11.73 7.86
C GLY A 119 16.66 -10.83 9.07
N GLU A 120 17.30 -9.68 8.86
CA GLU A 120 17.54 -8.71 9.93
C GLU A 120 16.22 -8.11 10.37
N ARG A 121 15.94 -8.17 11.68
CA ARG A 121 14.70 -7.66 12.26
C ARG A 121 14.56 -6.16 11.96
N PRO A 122 13.39 -5.68 11.55
CA PRO A 122 13.18 -4.26 11.36
C PRO A 122 13.35 -3.49 12.67
N PRO A 123 13.85 -2.25 12.58
CA PRO A 123 13.89 -1.33 13.71
C PRO A 123 12.51 -1.20 14.39
N SER A 124 12.50 -1.14 15.73
CA SER A 124 11.26 -1.09 16.51
C SER A 124 10.44 0.19 16.26
N ASP A 125 11.10 1.28 15.87
CA ASP A 125 10.45 2.53 15.47
C ASP A 125 9.63 2.36 14.19
N LEU A 126 10.14 1.59 13.20
CA LEU A 126 9.41 1.33 11.96
C LEU A 126 8.15 0.51 12.24
N ILE A 127 8.27 -0.55 13.05
CA ILE A 127 7.11 -1.37 13.47
C ILE A 127 6.08 -0.49 14.18
N SER A 128 6.53 0.36 15.12
CA SER A 128 5.64 1.26 15.86
C SER A 128 4.95 2.28 14.95
N ARG A 129 5.64 2.83 13.95
CA ARG A 129 5.04 3.73 12.96
C ARG A 129 4.00 3.03 12.08
N VAL A 130 4.24 1.77 11.68
CA VAL A 130 3.27 0.96 10.94
C VAL A 130 2.00 0.73 11.76
N ARG A 131 2.15 0.35 13.03
CA ARG A 131 1.01 0.19 13.95
C ARG A 131 0.25 1.50 14.14
N GLY A 132 0.98 2.59 14.38
CA GLY A 132 0.40 3.93 14.52
C GLY A 132 -0.38 4.39 13.28
N TYR A 133 0.11 4.10 12.07
CA TYR A 133 -0.61 4.37 10.83
C TYR A 133 -1.93 3.60 10.73
N LEU A 134 -1.95 2.32 11.12
CA LEU A 134 -3.17 1.52 11.08
C LEU A 134 -4.16 1.99 12.15
N GLU A 135 -3.70 2.32 13.36
CA GLU A 135 -4.53 2.78 14.47
C GLU A 135 -5.14 4.17 14.25
N MET A 136 -4.34 5.10 13.71
CA MET A 136 -4.74 6.50 13.56
C MET A 136 -5.46 6.71 12.24
N ARG A 137 -6.80 6.70 12.27
CA ARG A 137 -7.61 7.14 11.13
C ARG A 137 -7.93 8.62 11.24
N LEU A 138 -7.27 9.43 10.42
CA LEU A 138 -7.63 10.82 10.21
C LEU A 138 -8.68 10.89 9.08
N PRO A 139 -9.93 11.30 9.36
CA PRO A 139 -11.07 11.17 8.44
C PRO A 139 -10.88 11.94 7.12
N ASP A 140 -10.06 13.00 7.11
CA ASP A 140 -9.87 13.87 5.95
C ASP A 140 -8.60 13.57 5.14
N ILE A 141 -7.81 12.57 5.52
CA ILE A 141 -6.57 12.22 4.82
C ILE A 141 -6.88 11.15 3.77
N PRO A 142 -6.57 11.40 2.48
CA PRO A 142 -6.75 10.39 1.45
C PRO A 142 -5.81 9.20 1.71
N LEU A 143 -6.37 8.00 1.78
CA LEU A 143 -5.63 6.76 2.06
C LEU A 143 -5.47 5.96 0.77
N ARG A 144 -4.24 5.53 0.47
CA ARG A 144 -3.98 4.56 -0.58
C ARG A 144 -4.11 3.16 -0.03
N GLN A 145 -4.93 2.35 -0.70
CA GLN A 145 -5.10 0.92 -0.40
C GLN A 145 -3.74 0.19 -0.36
N VAL A 146 -2.83 0.54 -1.29
CA VAL A 146 -1.46 0.01 -1.38
C VAL A 146 -0.66 0.16 -0.08
N ILE A 147 -0.82 1.26 0.64
CA ILE A 147 -0.07 1.48 1.89
C ILE A 147 -0.55 0.51 2.98
N ALA A 148 -1.87 0.34 3.10
CA ALA A 148 -2.43 -0.56 4.09
C ALA A 148 -2.09 -2.03 3.81
N GLU A 149 -2.13 -2.48 2.55
CA GLU A 149 -1.72 -3.85 2.21
C GLU A 149 -0.24 -4.10 2.53
N GLU A 150 0.66 -3.16 2.22
CA GLU A 150 2.10 -3.30 2.49
C GLU A 150 2.38 -3.29 4.00
N CYS A 151 1.67 -2.45 4.77
CA CYS A 151 1.74 -2.45 6.23
C CYS A 151 1.35 -3.81 6.82
N VAL A 152 0.25 -4.41 6.36
CA VAL A 152 -0.21 -5.72 6.86
C VAL A 152 0.75 -6.83 6.43
N ALA A 153 1.21 -6.82 5.18
CA ALA A 153 2.18 -7.80 4.69
C ALA A 153 3.49 -7.73 5.48
N PHE A 154 3.99 -6.52 5.75
CA PHE A 154 5.16 -6.28 6.58
C PHE A 154 4.98 -6.86 8.00
N LEU A 155 3.87 -6.57 8.67
CA LEU A 155 3.59 -7.10 10.01
C LEU A 155 3.52 -8.65 10.03
N LEU A 156 2.91 -9.26 9.02
CA LEU A 156 2.87 -10.73 8.88
C LEU A 156 4.27 -11.32 8.68
N ASN A 157 5.06 -10.74 7.78
CA ASN A 157 6.42 -11.21 7.48
C ASN A 157 7.32 -11.18 8.71
N TRP A 158 7.11 -10.20 9.59
CA TRP A 158 7.88 -10.06 10.82
C TRP A 158 7.17 -10.65 12.04
N ARG A 159 6.21 -11.57 11.87
CA ARG A 159 5.57 -12.31 12.98
C ARG A 159 4.97 -11.40 14.05
N GLU A 160 4.45 -10.24 13.67
CA GLU A 160 3.73 -9.30 14.56
C GLU A 160 2.31 -9.81 14.87
N ASN A 161 2.22 -11.10 15.21
CA ASN A 161 0.96 -11.82 15.37
C ASN A 161 0.17 -11.32 16.57
N GLU A 162 0.84 -10.93 17.66
CA GLU A 162 0.19 -10.40 18.86
C GLU A 162 -0.59 -9.12 18.55
N TYR A 163 0.05 -8.19 17.84
CA TYR A 163 -0.60 -6.98 17.37
C TYR A 163 -1.78 -7.29 16.46
N LEU A 164 -1.54 -8.06 15.39
CA LEU A 164 -2.55 -8.38 14.38
C LEU A 164 -3.77 -9.11 14.95
N THR A 165 -3.63 -9.83 16.06
CA THR A 165 -4.71 -10.60 16.68
C THR A 165 -5.45 -9.88 17.81
N LEU A 166 -4.73 -9.13 18.66
CA LEU A 166 -5.29 -8.58 19.90
C LEU A 166 -5.49 -7.06 19.88
N GLN A 167 -4.71 -6.33 19.07
CA GLN A 167 -4.60 -4.87 19.18
C GLN A 167 -5.18 -4.13 17.96
N VAL A 168 -5.51 -4.85 16.89
CA VAL A 168 -6.11 -4.24 15.70
C VAL A 168 -7.48 -3.63 16.02
N PRO A 169 -7.71 -2.34 15.71
CA PRO A 169 -9.00 -1.70 15.93
C PRO A 169 -10.16 -2.39 15.20
N ALA A 170 -11.29 -2.59 15.89
CA ALA A 170 -12.46 -3.27 15.36
C ALA A 170 -13.01 -2.61 14.06
N PHE A 171 -12.93 -1.29 13.95
CA PHE A 171 -13.39 -0.58 12.75
C PHE A 171 -12.56 -0.95 11.50
N LEU A 172 -11.27 -1.25 11.64
CA LEU A 172 -10.41 -1.68 10.53
C LEU A 172 -10.77 -3.08 10.07
N LEU A 173 -11.08 -3.97 11.01
CA LEU A 173 -11.50 -5.34 10.69
C LEU A 173 -12.78 -5.39 9.85
N GLN A 174 -13.63 -4.37 9.99
CA GLN A 174 -14.88 -4.24 9.23
C GLN A 174 -14.71 -3.50 7.90
N SER A 175 -13.74 -2.59 7.81
CA SER A 175 -13.61 -1.67 6.66
C SER A 175 -12.44 -1.95 5.73
N ASN A 176 -11.41 -2.68 6.19
CA ASN A 176 -10.22 -2.97 5.41
C ASN A 176 -10.01 -4.48 5.25
N PRO A 177 -10.14 -5.02 4.03
CA PRO A 177 -10.08 -6.46 3.81
C PRO A 177 -8.68 -7.04 4.01
N TYR A 178 -7.61 -6.27 3.77
CA TYR A 178 -6.24 -6.74 4.03
C TYR A 178 -6.00 -6.90 5.52
N VAL A 179 -6.45 -5.95 6.33
CA VAL A 179 -6.33 -6.05 7.79
C VAL A 179 -7.11 -7.25 8.32
N LYS A 180 -8.33 -7.47 7.81
CA LYS A 180 -9.13 -8.65 8.19
C LYS A 180 -8.45 -9.96 7.81
N LEU A 181 -7.92 -10.06 6.59
CA LEU A 181 -7.20 -11.25 6.12
C LEU A 181 -5.92 -11.47 6.95
N GLY A 182 -5.15 -10.42 7.21
CA GLY A 182 -3.93 -10.50 8.01
C GLY A 182 -4.18 -10.92 9.45
N GLN A 183 -5.26 -10.42 10.06
CA GLN A 183 -5.69 -10.87 11.39
C GLN A 183 -6.02 -12.36 11.42
N LEU A 184 -6.76 -12.87 10.43
CA LEU A 184 -7.10 -14.30 10.34
C LEU A 184 -5.86 -15.17 10.14
N LEU A 185 -4.96 -14.77 9.23
CA LEU A 185 -3.70 -15.49 9.00
C LEU A 185 -2.83 -15.52 10.27
N ALA A 186 -2.65 -14.38 10.94
CA ALA A 186 -1.89 -14.30 12.19
C ALA A 186 -2.51 -15.15 13.31
N ALA A 187 -3.85 -15.14 13.43
CA ALA A 187 -4.57 -15.94 14.41
C ALA A 187 -4.38 -17.45 14.15
N THR A 188 -4.53 -17.89 12.91
CA THR A 188 -4.30 -19.29 12.54
C THR A 188 -2.84 -19.70 12.77
N CYS A 189 -1.86 -18.85 12.43
CA CYS A 189 -0.45 -19.12 12.71
C CYS A 189 -0.18 -19.32 14.21
N LYS A 190 -0.78 -18.48 15.06
CA LYS A 190 -0.59 -18.51 16.52
C LYS A 190 -1.20 -19.75 17.17
N GLU A 191 -2.31 -20.27 16.63
CA GLU A 191 -3.04 -21.39 17.24
C GLU A 191 -2.54 -22.78 16.81
N LEU A 192 -1.68 -22.90 15.78
CA LEU A 192 -1.12 -24.19 15.33
C LEU A 192 -0.45 -25.04 16.44
N PRO A 193 0.22 -24.47 17.46
CA PRO A 193 0.76 -25.25 18.58
C PRO A 193 -0.30 -25.86 19.52
N GLY A 194 -1.58 -25.46 19.41
CA GLY A 194 -2.66 -25.80 20.34
C GLY A 194 -3.71 -26.78 19.79
N PRO A 195 -4.05 -27.88 20.51
CA PRO A 195 -4.94 -28.93 19.98
C PRO A 195 -6.45 -28.64 20.04
N LYS A 196 -6.92 -27.56 20.68
CA LYS A 196 -8.37 -27.32 20.93
C LYS A 196 -8.98 -26.05 20.29
N GLU A 197 -8.21 -24.97 20.12
CA GLU A 197 -8.74 -23.69 19.60
C GLU A 197 -8.45 -23.46 18.11
N SER A 198 -7.41 -24.11 17.56
CA SER A 198 -6.94 -23.98 16.16
C SER A 198 -7.99 -24.21 15.08
N ARG A 199 -9.06 -24.98 15.38
CA ARG A 199 -10.12 -25.27 14.40
C ARG A 199 -11.00 -24.07 14.09
N ARG A 200 -11.19 -23.14 15.03
CA ARG A 200 -12.12 -22.02 14.83
C ARG A 200 -11.53 -20.99 13.87
N THR A 201 -10.33 -20.50 14.14
CA THR A 201 -9.69 -19.50 13.26
C THR A 201 -9.38 -20.07 11.87
N ALA A 202 -8.97 -21.34 11.81
CA ALA A 202 -8.75 -22.03 10.53
C ALA A 202 -10.06 -22.19 9.73
N LYS A 203 -11.21 -22.41 10.39
CA LYS A 203 -12.52 -22.45 9.75
C LYS A 203 -12.91 -21.06 9.23
N ASP A 204 -12.74 -20.02 10.03
CA ASP A 204 -13.06 -18.65 9.61
C ASP A 204 -12.20 -18.22 8.41
N LEU A 205 -10.90 -18.54 8.42
CA LEU A 205 -10.00 -18.31 7.29
C LEU A 205 -10.44 -19.09 6.03
N TRP A 206 -10.81 -20.36 6.21
CA TRP A 206 -11.34 -21.20 5.12
C TRP A 206 -12.59 -20.59 4.49
N GLU A 207 -13.57 -20.18 5.30
CA GLU A 207 -14.82 -19.59 4.80
C GLU A 207 -14.55 -18.32 3.98
N VAL A 208 -13.69 -17.42 4.46
CA VAL A 208 -13.30 -16.20 3.74
C VAL A 208 -12.63 -16.52 2.41
N VAL A 209 -11.68 -17.45 2.39
CA VAL A 209 -10.96 -17.79 1.15
C VAL A 209 -11.87 -18.51 0.14
N VAL A 210 -12.77 -19.38 0.61
CA VAL A 210 -13.80 -19.99 -0.24
C VAL A 210 -14.70 -18.91 -0.85
N GLN A 211 -15.15 -17.92 -0.08
CA GLN A 211 -15.99 -16.83 -0.59
C GLN A 211 -15.28 -15.99 -1.67
N ILE A 212 -13.99 -15.66 -1.45
CA ILE A 212 -13.16 -14.97 -2.46
C ILE A 212 -13.05 -15.82 -3.74
N CYS A 213 -12.90 -17.14 -3.59
CA CYS A 213 -12.74 -18.06 -4.71
C CYS A 213 -14.06 -18.48 -5.40
N SER A 214 -15.21 -18.30 -4.77
CA SER A 214 -16.54 -18.72 -5.27
C SER A 214 -17.09 -17.79 -6.36
N VAL A 215 -18.13 -18.20 -7.11
CA VAL A 215 -18.80 -17.33 -8.10
C VAL A 215 -20.16 -16.92 -7.57
N SER A 216 -20.51 -15.63 -7.68
CA SER A 216 -21.87 -15.17 -7.41
C SER A 216 -22.83 -15.72 -8.46
N SER A 217 -23.71 -16.63 -8.04
CA SER A 217 -24.68 -17.32 -8.91
C SER A 217 -25.97 -16.52 -9.16
N GLN A 218 -26.13 -15.33 -8.59
CA GLN A 218 -27.40 -14.58 -8.63
C GLN A 218 -27.75 -13.96 -10.00
N HIS A 219 -26.88 -14.02 -11.02
CA HIS A 219 -27.18 -13.47 -12.35
C HIS A 219 -26.84 -14.43 -13.50
N LYS A 220 -27.31 -15.68 -13.44
CA LYS A 220 -27.40 -16.54 -14.63
C LYS A 220 -28.49 -16.02 -15.59
N ARG A 221 -28.20 -14.91 -16.28
CA ARG A 221 -28.77 -14.60 -17.60
C ARG A 221 -27.60 -14.12 -18.47
N GLY A 222 -26.95 -15.05 -19.14
CA GLY A 222 -25.89 -14.72 -20.08
C GLY A 222 -24.86 -15.83 -20.22
N SER A 223 -24.94 -16.53 -21.35
CA SER A 223 -23.90 -17.37 -21.95
C SER A 223 -23.63 -18.74 -21.32
N ASP A 224 -23.73 -19.73 -22.20
CA ASP A 224 -23.38 -21.13 -22.05
C ASP A 224 -21.88 -21.33 -21.71
N GLY A 225 -21.60 -22.43 -20.99
CA GLY A 225 -20.29 -23.10 -20.89
C GLY A 225 -19.10 -22.36 -20.27
N ARG A 226 -18.84 -22.57 -18.97
CA ARG A 226 -17.50 -22.58 -18.31
C ARG A 226 -16.52 -21.39 -18.47
N VAL A 227 -16.87 -20.28 -19.12
CA VAL A 227 -15.92 -19.14 -19.31
C VAL A 227 -16.02 -18.06 -18.22
N SER A 228 -17.00 -18.13 -17.31
CA SER A 228 -17.20 -17.08 -16.30
C SER A 228 -15.96 -16.84 -15.42
N LEU A 229 -15.30 -17.88 -14.91
CA LEU A 229 -14.16 -17.68 -14.00
C LEU A 229 -12.91 -17.07 -14.65
N ILE A 230 -12.69 -17.29 -15.94
CA ILE A 230 -11.43 -16.96 -16.64
C ILE A 230 -11.53 -15.64 -17.41
N LYS A 231 -12.72 -15.24 -17.88
CA LYS A 231 -12.89 -14.00 -18.66
C LYS A 231 -13.99 -13.06 -18.13
N GLN A 232 -14.89 -13.49 -17.25
CA GLN A 232 -16.04 -12.67 -16.85
C GLN A 232 -16.46 -12.83 -15.38
N ARG A 233 -16.07 -11.80 -14.61
CA ARG A 233 -16.39 -11.53 -13.20
C ARG A 233 -15.46 -12.18 -12.19
N GLU A 234 -14.67 -11.30 -11.58
CA GLU A 234 -14.15 -11.51 -10.23
C GLU A 234 -15.32 -11.75 -9.28
N SER A 235 -15.13 -12.65 -8.31
CA SER A 235 -16.13 -12.84 -7.24
C SER A 235 -16.30 -11.55 -6.47
N THR A 236 -17.53 -11.08 -6.31
CA THR A 236 -17.88 -9.97 -5.41
C THR A 236 -18.43 -10.47 -4.06
N LEU A 237 -18.39 -11.77 -3.81
CA LEU A 237 -18.93 -12.37 -2.57
C LEU A 237 -17.94 -12.33 -1.41
N GLY A 238 -16.64 -12.29 -1.71
CA GLY A 238 -15.58 -12.23 -0.73
C GLY A 238 -15.25 -10.79 -0.31
N ILE A 239 -14.42 -10.66 0.71
CA ILE A 239 -13.94 -9.37 1.21
C ILE A 239 -13.01 -8.62 0.22
N MET A 240 -12.45 -9.33 -0.76
CA MET A 240 -11.54 -8.79 -1.79
C MET A 240 -11.62 -9.62 -3.07
N TYR A 241 -11.08 -9.09 -4.16
CA TYR A 241 -10.98 -9.80 -5.43
C TYR A 241 -9.87 -10.86 -5.43
N ARG A 242 -9.97 -11.84 -6.33
CA ARG A 242 -8.94 -12.89 -6.48
C ARG A 242 -7.58 -12.32 -6.90
N SER A 243 -7.61 -11.33 -7.79
CA SER A 243 -6.41 -10.63 -8.28
C SER A 243 -5.70 -9.87 -7.15
N GLU A 244 -6.47 -9.24 -6.26
CA GLU A 244 -5.98 -8.57 -5.05
C GLU A 244 -5.37 -9.58 -4.06
N LEU A 245 -6.06 -10.70 -3.80
CA LEU A 245 -5.52 -11.77 -2.94
C LEU A 245 -4.18 -12.30 -3.45
N LEU A 246 -4.07 -12.58 -4.75
CA LEU A 246 -2.82 -13.02 -5.36
C LEU A 246 -1.72 -11.96 -5.25
N SER A 247 -2.07 -10.69 -5.44
CA SER A 247 -1.13 -9.56 -5.32
C SER A 247 -0.67 -9.33 -3.89
N PHE A 248 -1.51 -9.65 -2.90
CA PHE A 248 -1.16 -9.62 -1.49
C PHE A 248 -0.25 -10.79 -1.10
N ILE A 249 -0.57 -12.02 -1.53
CA ILE A 249 0.25 -13.21 -1.25
C ILE A 249 1.67 -13.04 -1.79
N LYS A 250 1.84 -12.40 -2.95
CA LYS A 250 3.17 -12.11 -3.54
C LYS A 250 4.06 -11.21 -2.66
N LYS A 251 3.48 -10.47 -1.71
CA LYS A 251 4.21 -9.62 -0.76
C LYS A 251 4.65 -10.40 0.49
N LEU A 252 4.11 -11.60 0.70
CA LEU A 252 4.40 -12.44 1.86
C LEU A 252 5.66 -13.27 1.65
N ARG A 253 6.46 -13.38 2.71
CA ARG A 253 7.77 -14.06 2.75
C ARG A 253 7.91 -15.00 3.93
N GLU A 254 7.03 -14.91 4.93
CA GLU A 254 7.09 -15.79 6.10
C GLU A 254 6.75 -17.24 5.70
N PRO A 255 7.68 -18.21 5.85
CA PRO A 255 7.44 -19.62 5.52
C PRO A 255 6.18 -20.25 6.12
N LEU A 256 5.86 -19.98 7.39
CA LEU A 256 4.69 -20.51 8.08
C LEU A 256 3.40 -19.98 7.46
N VAL A 257 3.33 -18.67 7.23
CA VAL A 257 2.16 -18.03 6.61
C VAL A 257 1.94 -18.59 5.20
N LEU A 258 3.00 -18.68 4.39
CA LEU A 258 2.94 -19.25 3.05
C LEU A 258 2.54 -20.73 3.07
N THR A 259 3.01 -21.51 4.03
CA THR A 259 2.67 -22.94 4.17
C THR A 259 1.19 -23.14 4.52
N ILE A 260 0.64 -22.29 5.40
CA ILE A 260 -0.80 -22.32 5.73
C ILE A 260 -1.62 -21.99 4.49
N ILE A 261 -1.25 -20.92 3.77
CA ILE A 261 -1.94 -20.51 2.53
C ILE A 261 -1.89 -21.64 1.51
N LEU A 262 -0.71 -22.25 1.29
CA LEU A 262 -0.56 -23.37 0.38
C LEU A 262 -1.43 -24.56 0.80
N SER A 263 -1.42 -24.93 2.07
CA SER A 263 -2.24 -26.03 2.61
C SER A 263 -3.74 -25.76 2.41
N LEU A 264 -4.16 -24.51 2.59
CA LEU A 264 -5.53 -24.06 2.38
C LEU A 264 -5.95 -24.20 0.91
N PHE A 265 -5.12 -23.74 -0.02
CA PHE A 265 -5.40 -23.83 -1.45
C PHE A 265 -5.34 -25.26 -1.99
N VAL A 266 -4.42 -26.10 -1.49
CA VAL A 266 -4.39 -27.53 -1.82
C VAL A 266 -5.67 -28.22 -1.36
N LYS A 267 -6.13 -27.92 -0.14
CA LYS A 267 -7.42 -28.43 0.35
C LYS A 267 -8.57 -27.94 -0.52
N LEU A 268 -8.59 -26.66 -0.89
CA LEU A 268 -9.64 -26.08 -1.75
C LEU A 268 -9.66 -26.71 -3.14
N HIS A 269 -8.50 -27.06 -3.70
CA HIS A 269 -8.39 -27.72 -5.00
C HIS A 269 -8.89 -29.17 -4.97
N ASN A 270 -8.77 -29.84 -3.82
CA ASN A 270 -9.11 -31.26 -3.67
C ASN A 270 -10.56 -31.50 -3.18
N VAL A 271 -11.35 -30.43 -2.97
CA VAL A 271 -12.77 -30.47 -2.61
C VAL A 271 -13.60 -30.17 -3.85
#